data_AF-A0A7X4JKZ4-F1
#
_entry.id   AF-A0A7X4JKZ4-F1
#
_cell.length_a   1.000
_cell.length_b   1.000
_cell.length_c   1.000
_cell.angle_alpha   90.00
_cell.angle_beta   90.00
_cell.angle_gamma   90.00
#
_symmetry.space_group_name_H-M   'P 1'
#
loop_
_entity.id
_entity.type
_entity.pdbx_description
1 polymer ?
#
loop_
_entity_poly.entity_id
_entity_poly.type
_entity_poly.pdbx_seq_one_letter_code
_entity_poly.pdbx_strand_id
1 'polypeptide(L)' 'MLGAKQQWCPRCQRHVQTEQKQSHIGKQKKLVKIVVTCGRCRITLSSKTTSAAAVEQNQNAAAEE' A
#
# COMPACT_ATOMS: atom_id res chain seq x y z
N MET A 1 1.59 14.79 1.21
CA MET A 1 1.52 13.93 2.42
C MET A 1 0.60 12.75 2.09
N LEU A 2 1.08 11.51 2.10
CA LEU A 2 0.25 10.33 1.79
C LEU A 2 -0.82 10.19 2.87
N GLY A 3 -2.07 10.58 2.56
CA GLY A 3 -3.18 10.57 3.50
C GLY A 3 -3.35 9.20 4.15
N ALA A 4 -3.55 9.19 5.47
CA ALA A 4 -3.74 7.97 6.24
C ALA A 4 -5.00 7.22 5.74
N LYS A 5 -4.81 6.22 4.87
CA LYS A 5 -5.91 5.40 4.35
C LYS A 5 -6.44 4.51 5.46
N GLN A 6 -7.74 4.64 5.76
CA GLN A 6 -8.46 3.73 6.63
C GLN A 6 -9.04 2.57 5.79
N GLN A 7 -8.93 1.35 6.28
CA GLN A 7 -9.58 0.18 5.67
C GLN A 7 -10.22 -0.70 6.74
N TRP A 8 -11.26 -1.45 6.33
CA TRP A 8 -11.85 -2.46 7.18
C TRP A 8 -10.84 -3.57 7.47
N CYS A 9 -10.66 -3.89 8.75
CA CYS A 9 -9.86 -5.03 9.16
C CYS A 9 -10.77 -6.17 9.64
N PRO A 10 -10.74 -7.36 9.01
CA PRO A 10 -11.60 -8.47 9.40
C PRO A 10 -11.27 -9.00 10.80
N ARG A 11 -10.02 -8.86 11.24
CA ARG A 11 -9.57 -9.30 12.58
C ARG A 11 -9.98 -8.32 13.69
N CYS A 12 -9.98 -7.02 13.42
CA CYS A 12 -10.42 -6.01 14.37
C CYS A 12 -11.92 -5.67 14.27
N GLN A 13 -12.59 -6.17 13.23
CA GLN A 13 -14.00 -5.91 12.91
C GLN A 13 -14.34 -4.42 12.92
N ARG A 14 -13.43 -3.59 12.42
CA ARG A 14 -13.59 -2.13 12.35
C ARG A 14 -12.68 -1.52 11.30
N HIS A 15 -12.98 -0.29 10.92
CA HIS A 15 -12.07 0.54 10.14
C HIS A 15 -10.87 0.95 10.99
N VAL A 16 -9.68 0.70 10.46
CA VAL A 16 -8.41 0.96 11.13
C VAL A 16 -7.48 1.68 10.17
N GLN A 17 -6.58 2.49 10.73
CA GLN A 17 -5.47 3.03 9.95
C GLN A 17 -4.62 1.88 9.41
N THR A 18 -4.21 2.03 8.16
CA THR A 18 -3.37 1.05 7.48
C THR A 18 -1.99 1.60 7.23
N GLU A 19 -1.00 0.72 7.34
CA GLU A 19 0.38 1.02 7.00
C GLU A 19 0.67 0.40 5.63
N GLN A 20 1.14 1.21 4.69
CA GLN A 20 1.55 0.74 3.38
C GLN A 20 3.06 0.63 3.31
N LYS A 21 3.57 -0.57 3.05
CA LYS A 21 4.99 -0.83 2.80
C LYS A 21 5.19 -1.14 1.32
N GLN A 22 6.12 -0.42 0.70
CA GLN A 22 6.54 -0.64 -0.68
C GLN A 22 7.94 -1.27 -0.67
N SER A 23 8.14 -2.31 -1.46
CA SER A 23 9.42 -2.99 -1.57
C SER A 23 9.71 -3.30 -3.03
N HIS A 24 10.83 -2.80 -3.55
CA HIS A 24 11.27 -3.13 -4.90
C HIS A 24 11.73 -4.59 -4.94
N ILE A 25 11.23 -5.35 -5.91
CA ILE A 25 11.53 -6.77 -6.09
C ILE A 25 11.95 -7.05 -7.54
N GLY A 26 12.74 -8.12 -7.72
CA GLY A 26 13.27 -8.55 -9.02
C GLY A 26 14.66 -8.01 -9.36
N LYS A 27 15.38 -8.71 -10.25
CA LYS A 27 16.80 -8.45 -10.61
C LYS A 27 17.08 -7.02 -11.12
N GLN A 28 16.06 -6.34 -11.66
CA GLN A 28 16.18 -4.97 -12.18
C GLN A 28 15.31 -3.95 -11.41
N LYS A 29 14.77 -4.31 -10.23
CA LYS A 29 13.87 -3.44 -9.42
C LYS A 29 12.64 -2.90 -10.17
N LYS A 30 12.28 -3.49 -11.31
CA LYS A 30 11.14 -3.10 -12.16
C LYS A 30 9.78 -3.41 -11.55
N LEU A 31 9.74 -4.19 -10.47
CA LEU A 31 8.51 -4.56 -9.77
C LEU A 31 8.54 -3.98 -8.36
N VAL A 32 7.39 -3.53 -7.89
CA VAL A 32 7.16 -3.00 -6.56
C VAL A 32 6.09 -3.85 -5.90
N LYS A 33 6.43 -4.48 -4.80
CA LYS A 33 5.49 -5.15 -3.92
C LYS A 33 4.95 -4.13 -2.94
N ILE A 34 3.64 -3.92 -2.98
CA ILE A 34 2.89 -3.08 -2.05
C ILE A 34 2.17 -4.00 -1.08
N VAL A 35 2.46 -3.85 0.21
CA VAL A 35 1.82 -4.59 1.30
C VAL A 35 1.09 -3.57 2.17
N VAL A 36 -0.20 -3.79 2.38
CA VAL A 36 -1.02 -2.98 3.28
C VAL A 36 -1.30 -3.81 4.53
N THR A 37 -0.89 -3.31 5.69
CA THR A 37 -1.08 -3.95 6.98
C THR A 37 -1.99 -3.14 7.88
N CYS A 38 -2.76 -3.82 8.73
CA CYS A 38 -3.52 -3.16 9.79
C CYS A 38 -2.57 -2.54 10.83
N GLY A 39 -2.69 -1.23 11.08
CA GLY A 39 -1.87 -0.55 12.09
C GLY A 39 -2.15 -0.97 13.54
N ARG A 40 -3.23 -1.72 13.81
CA ARG A 40 -3.59 -2.21 15.16
C ARG A 40 -3.15 -3.64 15.42
N CYS A 41 -3.61 -4.59 14.60
CA CYS A 41 -3.34 -6.02 14.80
C CYS A 41 -2.26 -6.58 13.87
N ARG A 42 -1.65 -5.72 13.03
CA ARG A 42 -0.54 -6.04 12.11
C ARG A 42 -0.83 -7.15 11.09
N ILE A 43 -2.09 -7.55 10.92
CA ILE A 43 -2.46 -8.49 9.85
C ILE A 43 -2.28 -7.83 8.48
N THR A 44 -1.86 -8.61 7.49
CA THR A 44 -1.82 -8.17 6.10
C THR A 44 -3.25 -8.12 5.56
N LEU A 45 -3.69 -6.94 5.12
CA LEU A 45 -5.01 -6.70 4.54
C LEU A 45 -4.97 -6.86 3.02
N SER A 46 -3.88 -6.42 2.39
CA SER A 46 -3.70 -6.58 0.95
C SER A 46 -2.22 -6.73 0.62
N SER A 47 -1.93 -7.53 -0.38
CA SER A 47 -0.61 -7.58 -1.01
C SER A 47 -0.78 -7.57 -2.51
N LYS A 48 -0.16 -6.60 -3.17
CA LYS A 48 -0.17 -6.49 -4.63
C LYS A 48 1.25 -6.26 -5.10
N THR A 49 1.62 -6.95 -6.17
CA THR A 49 2.85 -6.65 -6.91
C THR A 49 2.45 -5.91 -8.16
N THR A 50 3.09 -4.78 -8.40
CA THR A 50 2.85 -3.96 -9.59
C THR A 50 4.19 -3.55 -10.20
N SER A 51 4.18 -3.13 -11.46
CA SER A 51 5.37 -2.57 -12.11
C SER A 51 5.70 -1.19 -11.51
N ALA A 52 6.99 -0.88 -11.35
CA ALA A 52 7.48 0.38 -10.80
C ALA A 52 6.92 1.60 -11.56
N ALA A 53 6.87 1.50 -12.90
CA ALA A 53 6.28 2.53 -13.77
C ALA A 53 4.80 2.85 -13.45
N ALA A 54 4.03 1.87 -12.99
CA ALA A 54 2.62 2.06 -12.63
C ALA A 54 2.45 2.65 -11.21
N VAL A 55 3.47 2.56 -10.34
CA VAL A 55 3.45 3.17 -9.01
C VAL A 55 3.73 4.67 -9.10
N GLU A 56 4.65 5.08 -9.97
CA GLU A 56 4.98 6.50 -10.18
C GLU A 56 3.79 7.28 -10.77
N GLN A 57 3.04 6.68 -11.71
CA GLN A 57 1.83 7.30 -12.25
C GLN A 57 0.73 7.53 -11.20
N ASN A 58 0.61 6.64 -10.21
CA ASN A 58 -0.42 6.75 -9.16
C ASN A 58 -0.01 7.69 -8.01
N GLN A 59 1.27 8.09 -7.93
CA GLN A 59 1.72 9.13 -7.00
C GLN A 59 1.58 10.53 -7.61
N ASN A 60 1.76 10.68 -8.92
CA ASN A 60 1.54 11.96 -9.60
C ASN A 60 0.04 12.32 -9.72
N ALA A 61 -0.83 11.34 -9.97
CA ALA A 61 -2.28 11.58 -10.09
C ALA A 61 -2.98 11.98 -8.76
N ALA A 62 -2.29 11.91 -7.62
CA ALA A 62 -2.81 12.33 -6.32
C ALA A 62 -2.27 13.71 -5.87
N ALA A 63 -1.49 14.38 -6.73
CA ALA A 63 -0.90 15.71 -6.47
C ALA A 63 -1.44 16.80 -7.42
N GLU A 64 -2.34 16.45 -8.34
CA GLU A 64 -3.02 17.38 -9.25
C GLU A 64 -4.54 17.30 -9.02
N GLU A 65 -5.00 17.80 -7.87
CA GLU A 65 -6.32 18.43 -7.66
C GLU A 65 -6.29 19.33 -6.42
#